data_AF-A0A849EAR8-F1
#
_entry.id   AF-A0A849EAR8-F1
#
_cell.length_a   1.000
_cell.length_b   1.000
_cell.length_c   1.000
_cell.angle_alpha   90.00
_cell.angle_beta   90.00
_cell.angle_gamma   90.00
#
_symmetry.space_group_name_H-M   'P 1'
#
loop_
_entity.id
_entity.type
_entity.pdbx_description
1 polymer ?
#
loop_
_entity_poly.entity_id
_entity_poly.type
_entity_poly.pdbx_seq_one_letter_code
_entity_poly.pdbx_strand_id
1 'polypeptide(L)'
;MTIPKLPDFLMPVPIARSGEDIGKYIRLALIAAMLSVCFERVQEHYAPITSYWLASVALACATAMILAGTWTEKYSRIAIAVFSVFFVYDAFATWAEQANHSWLAVWTIPVAVFFAKWWEEPLYADYLRVTLGVVMLAAAAQKLLAGTYLDGSYIAFLSYYGSTTENMFQFLCTRETLYNPCGWHKFLGIFILLWQIGVGVLLLVGFRSVLFLTIEVGFLLGAGVYADEMNFQVLNIALLCIAFRVGMSYALFIICGALLLIDLQGIGELLQHVL
;
A
#
# COMPACT_ATOMS: atom_id res chain seq x y z
N MET A 1 -11.39 -29.83 14.05
CA MET A 1 -10.19 -28.97 14.01
C MET A 1 -10.65 -27.54 14.21
N THR A 2 -10.53 -27.01 15.42
CA THR A 2 -10.88 -25.62 15.74
C THR A 2 -9.68 -24.74 15.41
N ILE A 3 -9.80 -23.92 14.37
CA ILE A 3 -8.80 -22.90 14.03
C ILE A 3 -8.76 -21.92 15.21
N PRO A 4 -7.58 -21.65 15.82
CA PRO A 4 -7.48 -20.69 16.90
C PRO A 4 -7.92 -19.31 16.40
N LYS A 5 -8.77 -18.62 17.18
CA LYS A 5 -9.16 -17.23 16.91
C LYS A 5 -7.89 -16.38 16.91
N LEU A 6 -7.48 -15.89 15.73
CA LEU A 6 -6.49 -14.83 15.65
C LEU A 6 -7.03 -13.58 16.36
N PRO A 7 -6.16 -12.78 17.00
CA PRO A 7 -6.58 -11.55 17.65
C PRO A 7 -7.23 -10.61 16.62
N ASP A 8 -8.44 -10.14 16.94
CA ASP A 8 -9.31 -9.33 16.06
C ASP A 8 -8.68 -8.01 15.58
N PHE A 9 -7.55 -7.59 16.17
CA PHE A 9 -6.92 -6.29 15.96
C PHE A 9 -6.20 -6.14 14.61
N LEU A 10 -5.63 -7.22 14.07
CA LEU A 10 -4.93 -7.22 12.77
C LEU A 10 -5.75 -7.88 11.65
N MET A 11 -6.98 -8.30 11.95
CA MET A 11 -7.81 -8.92 10.94
C MET A 11 -8.42 -7.85 10.03
N PRO A 12 -8.31 -8.00 8.69
CA PRO A 12 -9.11 -7.21 7.75
C PRO A 12 -10.61 -7.49 7.91
N VAL A 13 -10.97 -8.52 8.69
CA VAL A 13 -12.34 -9.00 8.89
C VAL A 13 -12.86 -8.57 10.27
N PRO A 14 -13.80 -7.62 10.35
CA PRO A 14 -14.90 -7.81 11.27
C PRO A 14 -15.77 -8.93 10.69
N ILE A 15 -16.25 -9.86 11.52
CA ILE A 15 -17.22 -10.89 11.12
C ILE A 15 -18.51 -10.16 10.70
N ALA A 16 -18.57 -9.66 9.48
CA ALA A 16 -19.67 -8.82 9.00
C ALA A 16 -20.90 -9.70 8.77
N ARG A 17 -21.90 -9.51 9.64
CA ARG A 17 -23.23 -10.08 9.49
C ARG A 17 -24.03 -9.15 8.57
N SER A 18 -24.34 -9.61 7.36
CA SER A 18 -25.21 -8.96 6.34
C SER A 18 -24.59 -7.91 5.41
N GLY A 19 -25.19 -7.77 4.22
CA GLY A 19 -24.62 -7.08 3.05
C GLY A 19 -24.54 -5.54 3.12
N GLU A 20 -25.29 -4.87 4.01
CA GLU A 20 -25.16 -3.41 4.22
C GLU A 20 -23.87 -3.02 4.95
N ASP A 21 -23.32 -3.90 5.80
CA ASP A 21 -22.13 -3.60 6.58
C ASP A 21 -20.84 -3.76 5.77
N ILE A 22 -20.82 -4.65 4.78
CA ILE A 22 -19.63 -4.87 3.92
C ILE A 22 -19.35 -3.64 3.04
N GLY A 23 -20.40 -2.99 2.51
CA GLY A 23 -20.24 -1.80 1.67
C GLY A 23 -19.51 -0.65 2.39
N LYS A 24 -19.73 -0.49 3.69
CA LYS A 24 -19.02 0.51 4.51
C LYS A 24 -17.52 0.21 4.60
N TYR A 25 -17.15 -1.06 4.81
CA TYR A 25 -15.75 -1.47 4.91
C TYR A 25 -15.02 -1.38 3.56
N ILE A 26 -15.71 -1.65 2.44
CA ILE A 26 -15.16 -1.46 1.09
C ILE A 26 -14.95 0.04 0.80
N ARG A 27 -15.90 0.90 1.19
CA ARG A 27 -15.72 2.36 1.14
C ARG A 27 -14.55 2.83 2.00
N LEU A 28 -14.39 2.28 3.20
CA LEU A 28 -13.27 2.59 4.09
C LEU A 28 -11.91 2.21 3.47
N ALA A 29 -11.86 1.06 2.79
CA ALA A 29 -10.67 0.65 2.05
C ALA A 29 -10.34 1.65 0.93
N LEU A 30 -11.31 2.07 0.11
CA LEU A 30 -11.03 3.04 -0.95
C LEU A 30 -10.64 4.42 -0.40
N ILE A 31 -11.23 4.84 0.72
CA ILE A 31 -10.81 6.03 1.45
C ILE A 31 -9.33 5.91 1.83
N ALA A 32 -8.90 4.80 2.43
CA ALA A 32 -7.49 4.59 2.76
C ALA A 32 -6.57 4.64 1.54
N ALA A 33 -6.99 4.06 0.41
CA ALA A 33 -6.25 4.13 -0.85
C ALA A 33 -6.11 5.58 -1.35
N MET A 34 -7.20 6.36 -1.35
CA MET A 34 -7.18 7.77 -1.77
C MET A 34 -6.35 8.64 -0.81
N LEU A 35 -6.43 8.38 0.50
CA LEU A 35 -5.64 9.10 1.51
C LEU A 35 -4.16 8.80 1.37
N SER A 36 -3.76 7.54 1.16
CA SER A 36 -2.36 7.16 0.92
C SER A 36 -1.74 7.99 -0.21
N VAL A 37 -2.45 8.11 -1.34
CA VAL A 37 -2.02 8.93 -2.48
C VAL A 37 -1.99 10.41 -2.12
N CYS A 38 -2.98 10.93 -1.40
CA CYS A 38 -2.99 12.33 -0.98
C CYS A 38 -1.83 12.68 -0.04
N PHE A 39 -1.51 11.80 0.91
CA PHE A 39 -0.43 12.02 1.88
C PHE A 39 0.90 12.18 1.16
N GLU A 40 1.18 11.29 0.22
CA GLU A 40 2.37 11.35 -0.62
C GLU A 40 2.44 12.64 -1.44
N ARG A 41 1.38 12.99 -2.18
CA ARG A 41 1.44 14.14 -3.10
C ARG A 41 1.51 15.48 -2.38
N VAL A 42 0.80 15.61 -1.26
CA VAL A 42 0.86 16.82 -0.44
C VAL A 42 2.26 16.98 0.15
N GLN A 43 2.91 15.89 0.57
CA GLN A 43 4.29 15.96 1.05
C GLN A 43 5.25 16.41 -0.05
N GLU A 44 5.19 15.80 -1.23
CA GLU A 44 6.04 16.18 -2.38
C GLU A 44 5.91 17.67 -2.75
N HIS A 45 4.69 18.19 -2.79
CA HIS A 45 4.43 19.57 -3.23
C HIS A 45 4.76 20.63 -2.17
N TYR A 46 4.58 20.31 -0.88
CA TYR A 46 4.73 21.26 0.23
C TYR A 46 5.96 21.02 1.11
N ALA A 47 6.85 20.10 0.73
CA ALA A 47 8.14 19.85 1.38
C ALA A 47 9.12 21.05 1.49
N PRO A 48 9.01 22.19 0.78
CA PRO A 48 9.85 23.34 1.11
C PRO A 48 9.57 23.86 2.53
N ILE A 49 10.64 23.99 3.32
CA ILE A 49 10.72 24.33 4.76
C ILE A 49 9.83 25.51 5.21
N THR A 50 9.39 26.37 4.29
CA THR A 50 8.60 27.58 4.57
C THR A 50 7.09 27.34 4.76
N SER A 51 6.57 26.12 4.53
CA SER A 51 5.11 25.90 4.39
C SER A 51 4.50 24.74 5.19
N TYR A 52 5.13 24.24 6.26
CA TYR A 52 4.62 23.06 7.00
C TYR A 52 3.16 23.18 7.47
N TRP A 53 2.71 24.37 7.87
CA TRP A 53 1.32 24.57 8.28
C TRP A 53 0.34 24.47 7.09
N LEU A 54 0.74 24.91 5.89
CA LEU A 54 -0.06 24.76 4.67
C LEU A 54 -0.22 23.30 4.29
N ALA A 55 0.86 22.50 4.39
CA ALA A 55 0.81 21.06 4.16
C ALA A 55 -0.20 20.37 5.09
N SER A 56 -0.11 20.64 6.40
CA SER A 56 -1.03 20.08 7.40
C SER A 56 -2.47 20.50 7.20
N VAL A 57 -2.73 21.77 6.86
CA VAL A 57 -4.08 22.27 6.57
C VAL A 57 -4.63 21.64 5.29
N ALA A 58 -3.83 21.59 4.21
CA ALA A 58 -4.22 20.97 2.95
C ALA A 58 -4.56 19.49 3.15
N LEU A 59 -3.74 18.77 3.93
CA LEU A 59 -3.95 17.36 4.25
C LEU A 59 -5.21 17.14 5.09
N ALA A 60 -5.44 17.97 6.10
CA ALA A 60 -6.65 17.91 6.93
C ALA A 60 -7.91 18.18 6.09
N CYS A 61 -7.87 19.19 5.21
CA CYS A 61 -8.95 19.49 4.27
C CYS A 61 -9.21 18.34 3.30
N ALA A 62 -8.16 17.81 2.66
CA ALA A 62 -8.26 16.67 1.75
C ALA A 62 -8.85 15.45 2.46
N THR A 63 -8.37 15.15 3.67
CA THR A 63 -8.86 14.04 4.49
C THR A 63 -10.33 14.19 4.82
N ALA A 64 -10.73 15.38 5.29
CA ALA A 64 -12.13 15.67 5.60
C ALA A 64 -13.04 15.55 4.36
N MET A 65 -12.58 16.04 3.20
CA MET A 65 -13.33 15.96 1.94
C MET A 65 -13.47 14.52 1.42
N ILE A 66 -12.37 13.75 1.42
CA ILE A 66 -12.36 12.36 0.99
C ILE A 66 -13.24 11.51 1.90
N LEU A 67 -13.12 11.67 3.23
CA LEU A 67 -13.96 10.98 4.20
C LEU A 67 -15.43 11.32 4.01
N ALA A 68 -15.81 12.61 4.06
CA ALA A 68 -17.21 13.01 3.97
C ALA A 68 -17.86 12.62 2.64
N GLY A 69 -17.13 12.80 1.53
CA GLY A 69 -17.62 12.51 0.18
C GLY A 69 -17.73 11.02 -0.09
N THR A 70 -16.69 10.25 0.21
CA THR A 70 -16.59 8.82 -0.14
C THR A 70 -17.37 7.93 0.82
N TRP A 71 -17.50 8.33 2.09
CA TRP A 71 -18.28 7.58 3.09
C TRP A 71 -19.78 7.56 2.77
N THR A 72 -20.29 8.66 2.20
CA THR A 72 -21.70 8.83 1.89
C THR A 72 -22.03 8.19 0.54
N GLU A 73 -22.90 7.18 0.51
CA GLU A 73 -23.17 6.38 -0.70
C GLU A 73 -23.52 7.25 -1.91
N LYS A 74 -24.41 8.22 -1.71
CA LYS A 74 -24.90 9.16 -2.72
C LYS A 74 -23.79 9.99 -3.37
N TYR A 75 -22.78 10.38 -2.60
CA TYR A 75 -21.72 11.27 -3.04
C TYR A 75 -20.43 10.53 -3.40
N SER A 76 -20.30 9.26 -3.04
CA SER A 76 -19.05 8.50 -3.16
C SER A 76 -18.48 8.50 -4.58
N ARG A 77 -19.31 8.23 -5.59
CA ARG A 77 -18.88 8.25 -6.99
C ARG A 77 -18.41 9.63 -7.45
N ILE A 78 -19.07 10.70 -6.98
CA ILE A 78 -18.68 12.08 -7.30
C ILE A 78 -17.34 12.42 -6.63
N ALA A 79 -17.17 12.03 -5.37
CA ALA A 79 -15.92 12.25 -4.64
C ALA A 79 -14.75 11.55 -5.33
N ILE A 80 -14.93 10.29 -5.75
CA ILE A 80 -13.92 9.53 -6.49
C ILE A 80 -13.64 10.19 -7.85
N ALA A 81 -14.66 10.65 -8.57
CA ALA A 81 -14.47 11.32 -9.86
C ALA A 81 -13.68 12.62 -9.72
N VAL A 82 -14.03 13.46 -8.74
CA VAL A 82 -13.33 14.71 -8.46
C VAL A 82 -11.87 14.42 -8.08
N PHE A 83 -11.64 13.49 -7.15
CA PHE A 83 -10.30 13.05 -6.78
C PHE A 83 -9.51 12.56 -8.00
N SER A 84 -10.11 11.70 -8.82
CA SER A 84 -9.46 11.10 -9.99
C SER A 84 -9.07 12.14 -11.03
N VAL A 85 -9.90 13.16 -11.27
CA VAL A 85 -9.57 14.23 -12.22
C VAL A 85 -8.33 15.01 -11.76
N PHE A 86 -8.28 15.41 -10.49
CA PHE A 86 -7.13 16.14 -9.96
C PHE A 86 -5.88 15.26 -9.91
N PHE A 87 -6.01 14.02 -9.43
CA PHE A 87 -4.89 13.10 -9.29
C PHE A 87 -4.32 12.67 -10.64
N VAL A 88 -5.16 12.33 -11.62
CA VAL A 88 -4.68 11.95 -12.96
C VAL A 88 -4.01 13.14 -13.64
N TYR A 89 -4.57 14.35 -13.52
CA TYR A 89 -3.90 15.54 -14.05
C TYR A 89 -2.50 15.72 -13.45
N ASP A 90 -2.39 15.62 -12.12
CA ASP A 90 -1.11 15.73 -11.42
C ASP A 90 -0.12 14.64 -11.84
N ALA A 91 -0.54 13.37 -11.83
CA ALA A 91 0.31 12.24 -12.19
C ALA A 91 0.84 12.32 -13.63
N PHE A 92 0.03 12.82 -14.57
CA PHE A 92 0.47 13.04 -15.95
C PHE A 92 1.37 14.26 -16.10
N ALA A 93 1.16 15.32 -15.31
CA ALA A 93 2.01 16.52 -15.36
C ALA A 93 3.45 16.21 -14.92
N THR A 94 3.63 15.26 -14.02
CA THR A 94 4.94 14.84 -13.47
C THR A 94 5.33 13.42 -13.91
N TRP A 95 4.86 12.98 -15.09
CA TRP A 95 4.95 11.60 -15.60
C TRP A 95 6.30 10.90 -15.37
N ALA A 96 7.41 11.59 -15.65
CA ALA A 96 8.76 11.02 -15.61
C ALA A 96 9.33 10.87 -14.18
N GLU A 97 8.76 11.58 -13.21
CA GLU A 97 9.19 11.61 -11.82
C GLU A 97 8.34 10.69 -10.94
N GLN A 98 7.29 10.09 -11.52
CA GLN A 98 6.37 9.23 -10.80
C GLN A 98 6.97 7.87 -10.45
N ALA A 99 6.89 7.53 -9.17
CA ALA A 99 7.17 6.18 -8.73
C ALA A 99 5.98 5.22 -9.02
N ASN A 100 6.28 3.92 -8.99
CA ASN A 100 5.37 2.85 -9.42
C ASN A 100 4.03 2.84 -8.66
N HIS A 101 4.00 3.37 -7.44
CA HIS A 101 2.79 3.45 -6.61
C HIS A 101 1.74 4.39 -7.23
N SER A 102 2.14 5.49 -7.88
CA SER A 102 1.23 6.50 -8.41
C SER A 102 0.52 5.96 -9.65
N TRP A 103 1.26 5.24 -10.49
CA TRP A 103 0.68 4.52 -11.63
C TRP A 103 -0.32 3.44 -11.20
N LEU A 104 -0.03 2.71 -10.12
CA LEU A 104 -0.98 1.75 -9.58
C LEU A 104 -2.30 2.43 -9.16
N ALA A 105 -2.24 3.58 -8.50
CA ALA A 105 -3.43 4.35 -8.13
C ALA A 105 -4.21 4.83 -9.36
N VAL A 106 -3.52 5.30 -10.42
CA VAL A 106 -4.15 5.72 -11.69
C VAL A 106 -4.90 4.58 -12.35
N TRP A 107 -4.37 3.36 -12.29
CA TRP A 107 -5.03 2.19 -12.89
C TRP A 107 -6.19 1.65 -12.04
N THR A 108 -6.26 1.96 -10.74
CA THR A 108 -7.17 1.26 -9.82
C THR A 108 -8.30 2.12 -9.26
N ILE A 109 -8.04 3.38 -8.91
CA ILE A 109 -9.03 4.27 -8.27
C ILE A 109 -10.04 4.84 -9.29
N PRO A 110 -9.62 5.44 -10.44
CA PRO A 110 -10.55 6.06 -11.39
C PRO A 110 -11.58 5.09 -11.97
N VAL A 111 -11.22 3.81 -12.07
CA VAL A 111 -12.09 2.77 -12.64
C VAL A 111 -13.37 2.58 -11.82
N ALA A 112 -13.37 2.88 -10.51
CA ALA A 112 -14.57 2.82 -9.68
C ALA A 112 -15.68 3.78 -10.17
N VAL A 113 -15.33 4.90 -10.84
CA VAL A 113 -16.30 5.89 -11.32
C VAL A 113 -17.27 5.31 -12.35
N PHE A 114 -16.84 4.30 -13.11
CA PHE A 114 -17.67 3.66 -14.13
C PHE A 114 -18.79 2.77 -13.57
N PHE A 115 -18.82 2.58 -12.24
CA PHE A 115 -19.79 1.73 -11.57
C PHE A 115 -20.70 2.57 -10.65
N ALA A 116 -22.03 2.44 -10.81
CA ALA A 116 -22.99 3.23 -10.04
C ALA A 116 -22.91 2.94 -8.53
N LYS A 117 -22.80 1.66 -8.17
CA LYS A 117 -22.54 1.19 -6.82
C LYS A 117 -21.23 0.41 -6.78
N TRP A 118 -20.13 1.09 -7.10
CA TRP A 118 -18.80 0.47 -7.24
C TRP A 118 -18.39 -0.46 -6.08
N TRP A 119 -18.86 -0.20 -4.85
CA TRP A 119 -18.57 -1.03 -3.67
C TRP A 119 -19.33 -2.36 -3.63
N GLU A 120 -20.41 -2.50 -4.40
CA GLU A 120 -21.19 -3.74 -4.54
C GLU A 120 -20.77 -4.54 -5.79
N GLU A 121 -20.04 -3.93 -6.73
CA GLU A 121 -19.81 -4.50 -8.06
C GLU A 121 -18.73 -5.58 -8.10
N PRO A 122 -19.08 -6.85 -8.42
CA PRO A 122 -18.14 -7.95 -8.55
C PRO A 122 -17.01 -7.68 -9.55
N LEU A 123 -17.35 -7.03 -10.65
CA LEU A 123 -16.44 -6.74 -11.77
C LEU A 123 -15.34 -5.77 -11.37
N TYR A 124 -15.63 -4.78 -10.53
CA TYR A 124 -14.60 -3.85 -10.05
C TYR A 124 -13.59 -4.56 -9.16
N ALA A 125 -14.04 -5.40 -8.23
CA ALA A 125 -13.15 -6.20 -7.39
C ALA A 125 -12.30 -7.19 -8.22
N ASP A 126 -12.89 -7.81 -9.24
CA ASP A 126 -12.15 -8.70 -10.15
C ASP A 126 -11.14 -7.96 -11.01
N TYR A 127 -11.48 -6.76 -11.49
CA TYR A 127 -10.54 -5.88 -12.15
C TYR A 127 -9.34 -5.54 -11.25
N LEU A 128 -9.59 -5.11 -10.01
CA LEU A 128 -8.52 -4.80 -9.06
C LEU A 128 -7.62 -6.02 -8.80
N ARG A 129 -8.21 -7.19 -8.57
CA ARG A 129 -7.48 -8.44 -8.37
C ARG A 129 -6.54 -8.75 -9.53
N VAL A 130 -7.06 -8.69 -10.76
CA VAL A 130 -6.29 -8.98 -11.97
C VAL A 130 -5.19 -7.93 -12.16
N THR A 131 -5.52 -6.64 -12.02
CA THR A 131 -4.56 -5.54 -12.15
C THR A 131 -3.42 -5.67 -11.15
N LEU A 132 -3.72 -5.90 -9.86
CA LEU A 132 -2.70 -6.13 -8.83
C LEU A 132 -1.83 -7.36 -9.16
N GLY A 133 -2.45 -8.46 -9.59
CA GLY A 133 -1.71 -9.66 -9.99
C GLY A 133 -0.75 -9.41 -11.17
N VAL A 134 -1.21 -8.72 -12.21
CA VAL A 134 -0.37 -8.35 -13.37
C VAL A 134 0.77 -7.42 -12.95
N VAL A 135 0.48 -6.38 -12.16
CA VAL A 135 1.51 -5.43 -11.69
C VAL A 135 2.55 -6.13 -10.83
N MET A 136 2.13 -7.03 -9.94
CA MET A 136 3.05 -7.81 -9.11
C MET A 136 3.98 -8.68 -9.97
N LEU A 137 3.46 -9.37 -10.97
CA LEU A 137 4.28 -10.19 -11.87
C LEU A 137 5.20 -9.34 -12.76
N ALA A 138 4.73 -8.19 -13.25
CA ALA A 138 5.55 -7.27 -14.03
C ALA A 138 6.71 -6.71 -13.20
N ALA A 139 6.44 -6.29 -11.97
CA ALA A 139 7.48 -5.82 -11.06
C ALA A 139 8.43 -6.95 -10.63
N ALA A 140 7.95 -8.19 -10.50
CA ALA A 140 8.83 -9.34 -10.27
C ALA A 140 9.71 -9.65 -11.49
N ALA A 141 9.17 -9.57 -12.70
CA ALA A 141 9.92 -9.74 -13.94
C ALA A 141 11.01 -8.67 -14.08
N GLN A 142 10.71 -7.41 -13.74
CA GLN A 142 11.71 -6.34 -13.71
C GLN A 142 12.83 -6.63 -12.70
N LYS A 143 12.51 -7.10 -11.48
CA LYS A 143 13.51 -7.52 -10.48
C LYS A 143 14.35 -8.70 -10.94
N LEU A 144 13.75 -9.68 -11.62
CA LEU A 144 14.46 -10.83 -12.21
C LEU A 144 15.44 -10.39 -13.29
N LEU A 145 15.01 -9.50 -14.20
CA LEU A 145 15.85 -8.98 -15.29
C LEU A 145 17.00 -8.12 -14.76
N ALA A 146 16.76 -7.35 -13.70
CA ALA A 146 17.81 -6.57 -13.05
C ALA A 146 18.85 -7.45 -12.33
N GLY A 147 18.45 -8.63 -11.84
CA GLY A 147 19.33 -9.59 -11.16
C GLY A 147 19.77 -9.19 -9.74
N THR A 148 19.63 -7.92 -9.37
CA THR A 148 20.11 -7.34 -8.11
C THR A 148 19.44 -7.89 -6.84
N TYR A 149 18.22 -8.45 -6.98
CA TYR A 149 17.55 -9.17 -5.91
C TYR A 149 18.07 -10.61 -5.77
N LEU A 150 18.47 -11.25 -6.86
CA LEU A 150 18.94 -12.65 -6.85
C LEU A 150 20.37 -12.75 -6.33
N ASP A 151 21.23 -11.80 -6.69
CA ASP A 151 22.60 -11.74 -6.20
C ASP A 151 22.72 -11.08 -4.81
N GLY A 152 21.63 -10.49 -4.30
CA GLY A 152 21.54 -9.85 -2.99
C GLY A 152 22.13 -8.44 -2.93
N SER A 153 22.62 -7.89 -4.04
CA SER A 153 23.25 -6.56 -4.08
C SER A 153 22.27 -5.44 -3.76
N TYR A 154 20.99 -5.57 -4.12
CA TYR A 154 19.97 -4.58 -3.76
C TYR A 154 19.69 -4.56 -2.25
N ILE A 155 19.55 -5.74 -1.62
CA ILE A 155 19.35 -5.84 -0.17
C ILE A 155 20.59 -5.34 0.58
N ALA A 156 21.79 -5.63 0.06
CA ALA A 156 23.03 -5.07 0.60
C ALA A 156 23.05 -3.54 0.49
N PHE A 157 22.68 -2.98 -0.67
CA PHE A 157 22.60 -1.54 -0.87
C PHE A 157 21.65 -0.87 0.15
N LEU A 158 20.44 -1.40 0.31
CA LEU A 158 19.48 -0.90 1.30
C LEU A 158 20.02 -1.00 2.74
N SER A 159 20.71 -2.09 3.08
CA SER A 159 21.24 -2.31 4.43
C SER A 159 22.44 -1.44 4.82
N TYR A 160 23.02 -0.69 3.87
CA TYR A 160 24.19 0.17 4.10
C TYR A 160 23.98 1.63 3.73
N TYR A 161 23.16 1.90 2.72
CA TYR A 161 22.89 3.24 2.21
C TYR A 161 21.43 3.68 2.41
N GLY A 162 20.58 2.78 2.88
CA GLY A 162 19.18 3.09 3.13
C GLY A 162 18.94 3.89 4.41
N SER A 163 17.68 4.20 4.64
CA SER A 163 17.18 4.84 5.86
C SER A 163 17.38 3.94 7.09
N THR A 164 17.11 4.48 8.28
CA THR A 164 17.30 3.76 9.56
C THR A 164 16.58 2.40 9.58
N THR A 165 15.41 2.30 8.95
CA THR A 165 14.65 1.05 8.87
C THR A 165 15.20 0.10 7.81
N GLU A 166 15.65 0.61 6.67
CA GLU A 166 16.28 -0.19 5.61
C GLU A 166 17.59 -0.85 6.09
N ASN A 167 18.26 -0.22 7.05
CA ASN A 167 19.44 -0.75 7.74
C ASN A 167 19.14 -1.86 8.76
N MET A 168 17.86 -2.26 8.97
CA MET A 168 17.50 -3.22 10.03
C MET A 168 18.17 -4.58 9.89
N PHE A 169 18.60 -4.99 8.70
CA PHE A 169 19.29 -6.27 8.47
C PHE A 169 20.81 -6.17 8.48
N GLN A 170 21.36 -4.97 8.71
CA GLN A 170 22.81 -4.77 8.76
C GLN A 170 23.50 -5.64 9.81
N PHE A 171 22.83 -5.99 10.91
CA PHE A 171 23.40 -6.85 11.96
C PHE A 171 23.65 -8.30 11.51
N LEU A 172 22.99 -8.76 10.45
CA LEU A 172 23.12 -10.12 9.95
C LEU A 172 24.42 -10.34 9.17
N CYS A 173 25.07 -9.26 8.71
CA CYS A 173 26.19 -9.32 7.78
C CYS A 173 27.28 -8.28 8.11
N THR A 174 28.54 -8.60 7.80
CA THR A 174 29.68 -7.71 8.08
C THR A 174 29.79 -6.59 7.06
N ARG A 175 30.39 -5.43 7.40
CA ARG A 175 30.53 -4.28 6.49
C ARG A 175 31.21 -4.58 5.14
N GLU A 176 32.01 -5.65 5.07
CA GLU A 176 32.63 -6.13 3.82
C GLU A 176 31.62 -6.69 2.81
N THR A 177 30.39 -6.98 3.25
CA THR A 177 29.34 -7.60 2.43
C THR A 177 28.62 -6.63 1.50
N LEU A 178 28.99 -5.34 1.50
CA LEU A 178 28.52 -4.36 0.53
C LEU A 178 28.94 -4.73 -0.91
N TYR A 179 30.20 -5.16 -1.09
CA TYR A 179 30.73 -5.55 -2.40
C TYR A 179 30.55 -7.04 -2.70
N ASN A 180 30.28 -7.84 -1.67
CA ASN A 180 30.05 -9.28 -1.75
C ASN A 180 28.84 -9.66 -0.88
N PRO A 181 27.61 -9.63 -1.43
CA PRO A 181 26.41 -9.89 -0.65
C PRO A 181 26.46 -11.25 0.06
N CYS A 182 26.21 -11.23 1.37
CA CYS A 182 26.16 -12.41 2.21
C CYS A 182 24.96 -13.32 1.86
N GLY A 183 24.98 -14.55 2.38
CA GLY A 183 23.89 -15.51 2.18
C GLY A 183 22.51 -15.00 2.64
N TRP A 184 22.47 -14.17 3.70
CA TRP A 184 21.22 -13.58 4.18
C TRP A 184 20.63 -12.56 3.21
N HIS A 185 21.44 -11.68 2.62
CA HIS A 185 20.96 -10.72 1.61
C HIS A 185 20.39 -11.43 0.37
N LYS A 186 21.06 -12.51 -0.08
CA LYS A 186 20.57 -13.34 -1.18
C LYS A 186 19.26 -14.04 -0.83
N PHE A 187 19.17 -14.62 0.36
CA PHE A 187 17.96 -15.27 0.83
C PHE A 187 16.77 -14.31 0.89
N LEU A 188 16.94 -13.12 1.48
CA LEU A 188 15.88 -12.11 1.57
C LEU A 188 15.43 -11.64 0.19
N GLY A 189 16.37 -11.36 -0.72
CA GLY A 189 16.04 -10.93 -2.07
C GLY A 189 15.28 -12.00 -2.87
N ILE A 190 15.72 -13.27 -2.79
CA ILE A 190 15.01 -14.41 -3.40
C ILE A 190 13.63 -14.61 -2.77
N PHE A 191 13.52 -14.50 -1.44
CA PHE A 191 12.26 -14.66 -0.73
C PHE A 191 11.23 -13.62 -1.17
N ILE A 192 11.59 -12.33 -1.20
CA ILE A 192 10.71 -11.24 -1.65
C ILE A 192 10.24 -11.50 -3.09
N LEU A 193 11.15 -11.94 -3.95
CA LEU A 193 10.84 -12.21 -5.35
C LEU A 193 9.87 -13.39 -5.52
N LEU A 194 10.12 -14.50 -4.82
CA LEU A 194 9.24 -15.67 -4.84
C LEU A 194 7.88 -15.36 -4.22
N TRP A 195 7.85 -14.58 -3.14
CA TRP A 195 6.61 -14.13 -2.51
C TRP A 195 5.77 -13.31 -3.50
N GLN A 196 6.38 -12.31 -4.13
CA GLN A 196 5.71 -11.45 -5.11
C GLN A 196 5.17 -12.23 -6.32
N ILE A 197 5.92 -13.21 -6.83
CA ILE A 197 5.44 -14.12 -7.89
C ILE A 197 4.28 -14.96 -7.40
N GLY A 198 4.41 -15.56 -6.20
CA GLY A 198 3.37 -16.39 -5.61
C GLY A 198 2.05 -15.64 -5.42
N VAL A 199 2.10 -14.46 -4.82
CA VAL A 199 0.93 -13.59 -4.65
C VAL A 199 0.34 -13.19 -6.00
N GLY A 200 1.17 -12.76 -6.96
CA GLY A 200 0.72 -12.40 -8.30
C GLY A 200 -0.03 -13.54 -9.01
N VAL A 201 0.51 -14.77 -8.98
CA VAL A 201 -0.14 -15.95 -9.56
C VAL A 201 -1.44 -16.29 -8.82
N LEU A 202 -1.43 -16.28 -7.48
CA LEU A 202 -2.63 -16.58 -6.68
C LEU A 202 -3.75 -15.57 -6.93
N LEU A 203 -3.40 -14.28 -7.07
CA LEU A 203 -4.34 -13.23 -7.46
C LEU A 203 -4.92 -13.52 -8.83
N LEU A 204 -4.12 -13.87 -9.85
CA LEU A 204 -4.64 -14.15 -11.20
C LEU A 204 -5.53 -15.39 -11.27
N VAL A 205 -5.16 -16.46 -10.58
CA VAL A 205 -5.96 -17.71 -10.51
C VAL A 205 -7.30 -17.49 -9.78
N GLY A 206 -7.41 -16.45 -8.96
CA GLY A 206 -8.63 -16.12 -8.23
C GLY A 206 -8.71 -16.80 -6.88
N PHE A 207 -7.57 -17.02 -6.24
CA PHE A 207 -7.52 -17.53 -4.89
C PHE A 207 -8.04 -16.47 -3.90
N ARG A 208 -9.17 -16.76 -3.24
CA ARG A 208 -9.89 -15.82 -2.35
C ARG A 208 -9.92 -16.30 -0.89
N SER A 209 -8.76 -16.68 -0.36
CA SER A 209 -8.64 -17.08 1.05
C SER A 209 -8.42 -15.87 1.96
N VAL A 210 -9.24 -15.72 3.00
CA VAL A 210 -9.06 -14.68 4.02
C VAL A 210 -7.74 -14.86 4.76
N LEU A 211 -7.32 -16.10 5.02
CA LEU A 211 -6.03 -16.38 5.66
C LEU A 211 -4.88 -15.82 4.81
N PHE A 212 -4.96 -16.00 3.50
CA PHE A 212 -3.98 -15.45 2.57
C PHE A 212 -3.97 -13.92 2.60
N LEU A 213 -5.15 -13.27 2.58
CA LEU A 213 -5.25 -11.82 2.74
C LEU A 213 -4.60 -11.35 4.04
N THR A 214 -4.84 -12.01 5.17
CA THR A 214 -4.23 -11.63 6.46
C THR A 214 -2.70 -11.76 6.43
N ILE A 215 -2.18 -12.86 5.87
CA ILE A 215 -0.73 -13.05 5.75
C ILE A 215 -0.13 -11.97 4.84
N GLU A 216 -0.78 -11.67 3.72
CA GLU A 216 -0.33 -10.65 2.78
C GLU A 216 -0.35 -9.25 3.40
N VAL A 217 -1.42 -8.88 4.12
CA VAL A 217 -1.49 -7.61 4.86
C VAL A 217 -0.34 -7.52 5.87
N GLY A 218 -0.06 -8.60 6.61
CA GLY A 218 1.07 -8.65 7.53
C GLY A 218 2.43 -8.48 6.83
N PHE A 219 2.61 -9.11 5.66
CA PHE A 219 3.80 -8.96 4.85
C PHE A 219 3.96 -7.53 4.33
N LEU A 220 2.90 -6.90 3.80
CA LEU A 220 2.93 -5.53 3.29
C LEU A 220 3.22 -4.52 4.41
N LEU A 221 2.63 -4.69 5.60
CA LEU A 221 2.94 -3.86 6.76
C LEU A 221 4.43 -3.98 7.15
N GLY A 222 4.96 -5.20 7.20
CA GLY A 222 6.38 -5.42 7.48
C GLY A 222 7.29 -4.83 6.40
N ALA A 223 6.93 -5.02 5.13
CA ALA A 223 7.69 -4.57 3.97
C ALA A 223 7.80 -3.05 3.92
N GLY A 224 6.73 -2.31 4.23
CA GLY A 224 6.82 -0.86 4.18
C GLY A 224 7.46 -0.25 5.42
N VAL A 225 7.44 -0.92 6.58
CA VAL A 225 8.27 -0.47 7.72
C VAL A 225 9.72 -0.64 7.32
N TYR A 226 10.06 -1.76 6.67
CA TYR A 226 11.41 -2.01 6.19
C TYR A 226 11.87 -1.02 5.12
N ALA A 227 11.06 -0.78 4.10
CA ALA A 227 11.41 0.05 2.95
C ALA A 227 11.12 1.55 3.15
N ASP A 228 10.58 1.97 4.30
CA ASP A 228 10.14 3.37 4.53
C ASP A 228 9.19 3.89 3.44
N GLU A 229 8.30 2.99 2.97
CA GLU A 229 7.32 3.23 1.89
C GLU A 229 5.90 2.88 2.39
N MET A 230 5.49 3.39 3.55
CA MET A 230 4.19 3.03 4.17
C MET A 230 3.01 3.46 3.30
N ASN A 231 3.09 4.63 2.68
CA ASN A 231 2.10 5.11 1.72
C ASN A 231 1.75 4.05 0.66
N PHE A 232 2.74 3.45 0.00
CA PHE A 232 2.55 2.45 -1.04
C PHE A 232 1.96 1.16 -0.49
N GLN A 233 2.40 0.72 0.70
CA GLN A 233 1.86 -0.51 1.29
C GLN A 233 0.42 -0.35 1.73
N VAL A 234 0.05 0.81 2.27
CA VAL A 234 -1.35 1.12 2.64
C VAL A 234 -2.26 1.11 1.40
N LEU A 235 -1.79 1.63 0.26
CA LEU A 235 -2.52 1.55 -1.01
C LEU A 235 -2.75 0.07 -1.42
N ASN A 236 -1.71 -0.76 -1.40
CA ASN A 236 -1.83 -2.19 -1.75
C ASN A 236 -2.78 -2.93 -0.80
N ILE A 237 -2.66 -2.72 0.52
CA ILE A 237 -3.54 -3.32 1.54
C ILE A 237 -5.00 -2.94 1.28
N ALA A 238 -5.25 -1.65 1.04
CA ALA A 238 -6.59 -1.14 0.75
C ALA A 238 -7.19 -1.77 -0.51
N LEU A 239 -6.43 -1.80 -1.61
CA LEU A 239 -6.90 -2.38 -2.88
C LEU A 239 -7.13 -3.89 -2.77
N LEU A 240 -6.27 -4.62 -2.04
CA LEU A 240 -6.46 -6.05 -1.77
C LEU A 240 -7.73 -6.33 -0.96
N CYS A 241 -8.02 -5.52 0.06
CA CYS A 241 -9.26 -5.62 0.83
C CYS A 241 -10.51 -5.49 -0.06
N ILE A 242 -10.47 -4.62 -1.08
CA ILE A 242 -11.55 -4.48 -2.08
C ILE A 242 -11.55 -5.68 -3.04
N ALA A 243 -10.40 -6.08 -3.56
CA ALA A 243 -10.24 -7.20 -4.48
C ALA A 243 -10.79 -8.53 -3.90
N PHE A 244 -10.63 -8.74 -2.59
CA PHE A 244 -11.16 -9.89 -1.86
C PHE A 244 -12.62 -9.74 -1.44
N ARG A 245 -13.24 -8.58 -1.67
CA ARG A 245 -14.62 -8.23 -1.30
C ARG A 245 -14.90 -8.33 0.20
N VAL A 246 -13.88 -8.11 1.01
CA VAL A 246 -13.97 -8.12 2.47
C VAL A 246 -14.11 -6.69 2.99
N GLY A 247 -13.42 -5.74 2.36
CA GLY A 247 -13.26 -4.38 2.88
C GLY A 247 -12.20 -4.30 3.98
N MET A 248 -12.00 -3.10 4.50
CA MET A 248 -11.01 -2.79 5.53
C MET A 248 -11.72 -2.58 6.87
N SER A 249 -11.29 -3.27 7.93
CA SER A 249 -11.81 -3.06 9.30
C SER A 249 -11.44 -1.67 9.84
N TYR A 250 -12.21 -1.15 10.80
CA TYR A 250 -11.86 0.14 11.43
C TYR A 250 -10.51 0.10 12.15
N ALA A 251 -10.16 -1.04 12.77
CA ALA A 251 -8.87 -1.21 13.42
C ALA A 251 -7.72 -1.12 12.39
N LEU A 252 -7.83 -1.84 11.28
CA LEU A 252 -6.85 -1.78 10.20
C LEU A 252 -6.77 -0.37 9.59
N PHE A 253 -7.91 0.30 9.41
CA PHE A 253 -7.94 1.69 8.95
C PHE A 253 -7.21 2.65 9.89
N ILE A 254 -7.43 2.52 11.21
CA ILE A 254 -6.74 3.35 12.22
C ILE A 254 -5.23 3.06 12.20
N ILE A 255 -4.83 1.79 12.13
CA ILE A 255 -3.41 1.40 12.06
C ILE A 255 -2.77 1.98 10.79
N CYS A 256 -3.39 1.78 9.62
CA CYS A 256 -2.89 2.34 8.36
C CYS A 256 -2.84 3.88 8.41
N GLY A 257 -3.85 4.54 8.97
CA GLY A 257 -3.87 6.00 9.12
C GLY A 257 -2.77 6.52 10.06
N ALA A 258 -2.51 5.81 11.17
CA ALA A 258 -1.40 6.13 12.06
C ALA A 258 -0.05 5.95 11.35
N LEU A 259 0.11 4.87 10.59
CA LEU A 259 1.33 4.62 9.82
C LEU A 259 1.56 5.68 8.74
N LEU A 260 0.52 6.10 8.00
CA LEU A 260 0.61 7.21 7.05
C LEU A 260 1.04 8.52 7.71
N LEU A 261 0.55 8.82 8.92
CA LEU A 261 0.95 10.02 9.66
C LEU A 261 2.42 9.96 10.12
N ILE A 262 2.90 8.78 10.49
CA ILE A 262 4.31 8.58 10.87
C ILE A 262 5.20 8.70 9.62
N ASP A 263 4.77 8.15 8.49
CA ASP A 263 5.46 8.18 7.20
C ASP A 263 5.74 9.62 6.70
N LEU A 264 4.88 10.58 7.03
CA LEU A 264 5.10 12.01 6.71
C LEU A 264 6.40 12.59 7.27
N GLN A 265 6.92 12.00 8.36
CA GLN A 265 8.18 12.41 8.98
C GLN A 265 9.32 11.43 8.65
N GLY A 266 9.06 10.37 7.87
CA GLY A 266 9.97 9.23 7.70
C GLY A 266 10.03 8.38 8.97
N ILE A 267 9.70 7.08 8.88
CA ILE A 267 9.82 6.18 10.03
C ILE A 267 11.28 6.13 10.49
N GLY A 268 12.21 6.24 9.53
CA GLY A 268 13.63 6.28 9.79
C GLY A 268 14.09 7.48 10.62
N GLU A 269 13.53 8.68 10.42
CA GLU A 269 13.90 9.89 11.18
C GLU A 269 13.28 9.90 12.57
N LEU A 270 12.07 9.37 12.72
CA LEU A 270 11.41 9.23 14.01
C LEU A 270 12.18 8.28 14.94
N LEU A 271 12.69 7.17 14.41
CA LEU A 271 13.54 6.25 15.18
C LEU A 271 14.86 6.90 15.62
N GLN A 272 15.45 7.78 14.80
CA GLN A 272 16.65 8.54 15.17
C GLN A 272 16.39 9.59 16.27
N HIS A 273 15.15 10.08 16.42
CA HIS A 273 14.78 11.02 17.48
C HIS A 273 14.51 10.33 18.83
N VAL A 274 14.20 9.03 18.83
CA VAL A 274 13.82 8.26 20.03
C VAL A 274 14.99 7.45 20.61
N LEU A 275 15.93 7.01 19.77
CA LEU A 275 17.14 6.27 20.16
C LEU A 275 18.32 7.19 20.46
#